data_AF-A0A202B2F7-F1
#
_entry.id   AF-A0A202B2F7-F1
#
_cell.length_a   1.000
_cell.length_b   1.000
_cell.length_c   1.000
_cell.angle_alpha   90.00
_cell.angle_beta   90.00
_cell.angle_gamma   90.00
#
_symmetry.space_group_name_H-M   'P 1'
#
loop_
_entity.id
_entity.type
_entity.pdbx_description
1 polymer ?
#
loop_
_entity_poly.entity_id
_entity_poly.type
_entity_poly.pdbx_seq_one_letter_code
_entity_poly.pdbx_strand_id
1 'polypeptide(L)'
;MRGNKRAASPGSLYSQYLTEEEKVIAAGLELGSVDEELRLTRIRLMRALAREAEFGGTLELYETIERTGGGEYSPGDEEKRRERDYNALVDKLTSRIESLELRRVQILAIQADTALKLGKNKREGEMHRLDAGLKHLELKGKEDAKKDDGPVGKIVIEVVGSQHARNPDDHDGAAG
;
A
#
# COMPACT_ATOMS: atom_id res chain seq x y z
N MET A 1 -27.16 -18.87 -18.56
CA MET A 1 -26.41 -17.66 -18.20
C MET A 1 -25.52 -17.27 -19.39
N ARG A 2 -25.81 -16.14 -20.06
CA ARG A 2 -24.98 -15.62 -21.15
C ARG A 2 -23.72 -14.99 -20.57
N GLY A 3 -22.58 -15.63 -20.79
CA GLY A 3 -21.26 -15.09 -20.43
C GLY A 3 -20.97 -13.81 -21.21
N ASN A 4 -20.57 -12.77 -20.48
CA ASN A 4 -20.29 -11.43 -20.98
C ASN A 4 -19.03 -11.46 -21.88
N LYS A 5 -19.20 -11.62 -23.20
CA LYS A 5 -18.12 -11.66 -24.22
C LYS A 5 -17.54 -10.26 -24.52
N ARG A 6 -17.17 -9.51 -23.49
CA ARG A 6 -16.40 -8.26 -23.62
C ARG A 6 -15.44 -8.12 -22.44
N ALA A 7 -14.59 -9.13 -22.24
CA ALA A 7 -13.31 -8.89 -21.59
C ALA A 7 -12.46 -8.12 -22.61
N ALA A 8 -12.62 -6.79 -22.63
CA ALA A 8 -11.74 -5.93 -23.40
C ALA A 8 -10.32 -6.18 -22.89
N SER A 9 -9.46 -6.73 -23.74
CA SER A 9 -8.04 -6.91 -23.43
C SER A 9 -7.44 -5.58 -22.97
N PRO A 10 -6.69 -5.54 -21.86
CA PRO A 10 -5.97 -4.34 -21.44
C PRO A 10 -5.04 -3.94 -22.59
N GLY A 11 -5.32 -2.83 -23.29
CA GLY A 11 -4.62 -2.48 -24.53
C GLY A 11 -5.47 -1.91 -25.67
N SER A 12 -6.78 -2.14 -25.67
CA SER A 12 -7.54 -2.12 -26.94
C SER A 12 -8.00 -0.74 -27.49
N LEU A 13 -7.83 0.39 -26.80
CA LEU A 13 -8.37 1.68 -27.29
C LEU A 13 -7.34 2.56 -28.02
N TYR A 14 -6.06 2.47 -27.64
CA TYR A 14 -5.00 3.38 -28.11
C TYR A 14 -3.92 2.70 -28.96
N SER A 15 -3.98 1.38 -29.12
CA SER A 15 -3.06 0.58 -29.92
C SER A 15 -2.95 1.04 -31.38
N GLN A 16 -4.01 1.69 -31.91
CA GLN A 16 -4.04 2.26 -33.26
C GLN A 16 -3.12 3.48 -33.46
N TYR A 17 -2.64 4.12 -32.39
CA TYR A 17 -1.84 5.36 -32.45
C TYR A 17 -0.38 5.20 -32.02
N LEU A 18 0.05 3.96 -31.77
CA LEU A 18 1.39 3.61 -31.31
C LEU A 18 2.24 3.14 -32.50
N THR A 19 3.54 3.47 -32.52
CA THR A 19 4.52 2.83 -33.40
C THR A 19 4.74 1.38 -32.99
N GLU A 20 5.35 0.57 -33.84
CA GLU A 20 5.59 -0.83 -33.49
C GLU A 20 6.52 -0.99 -32.28
N GLU A 21 7.53 -0.12 -32.09
CA GLU A 21 8.33 -0.14 -30.87
C GLU A 21 7.49 0.21 -29.62
N GLU A 22 6.58 1.17 -29.74
CA GLU A 22 5.73 1.60 -28.64
C GLU A 22 4.64 0.59 -28.30
N LYS A 23 4.15 -0.19 -29.28
CA LYS A 23 3.19 -1.28 -29.06
C LYS A 23 3.80 -2.39 -28.23
N VAL A 24 5.08 -2.72 -28.45
CA VAL A 24 5.79 -3.73 -27.65
C VAL A 24 5.95 -3.26 -26.19
N ILE A 25 6.26 -1.98 -25.98
CA ILE A 25 6.34 -1.38 -24.65
C ILE A 25 4.96 -1.33 -23.98
N ALA A 26 3.92 -0.97 -24.73
CA ALA A 26 2.54 -0.88 -24.25
C ALA A 26 1.87 -2.24 -24.00
N ALA A 27 2.23 -3.29 -24.74
CA ALA A 27 1.72 -4.64 -24.53
C ALA A 27 2.20 -5.25 -23.20
N GLY A 28 3.28 -4.73 -22.62
CA GLY A 28 3.74 -5.07 -21.28
C GLY A 28 3.14 -4.20 -20.15
N LEU A 29 2.20 -3.31 -20.46
CA LEU A 29 1.64 -2.32 -19.53
C LEU A 29 0.13 -2.54 -19.33
N GLU A 30 -0.29 -2.83 -18.09
CA GLU A 30 -1.70 -3.03 -17.71
C GLU A 30 -2.48 -1.70 -17.62
N LEU A 31 -3.07 -1.28 -18.73
CA LEU A 31 -3.89 -0.06 -18.82
C LEU A 31 -4.91 0.11 -17.69
N GLY A 32 -4.71 1.13 -16.85
CA GLY A 32 -5.61 1.53 -15.76
C GLY A 32 -4.94 2.30 -14.62
N SER A 33 -3.61 2.51 -14.67
CA SER A 33 -2.85 3.17 -13.61
C SER A 33 -2.50 4.62 -13.93
N VAL A 34 -2.35 5.45 -12.89
CA VAL A 34 -1.89 6.86 -13.02
C VAL A 34 -0.52 6.93 -13.72
N ASP A 35 0.34 5.93 -13.51
CA ASP A 35 1.67 5.86 -14.10
C ASP A 35 1.65 5.69 -15.62
N GLU A 36 0.62 5.04 -16.18
CA GLU A 36 0.48 4.89 -17.63
C GLU A 36 -0.10 6.13 -18.28
N GLU A 37 -1.07 6.77 -17.64
CA GLU A 37 -1.55 8.06 -18.09
C GLU A 37 -0.40 9.09 -18.11
N LEU A 38 0.50 9.03 -17.12
CA LEU A 38 1.73 9.82 -17.12
C LEU A 38 2.64 9.51 -18.31
N ARG A 39 2.92 8.23 -18.58
CA ARG A 39 3.74 7.83 -19.73
C ARG A 39 3.14 8.28 -21.05
N LEU A 40 1.85 8.01 -21.26
CA LEU A 40 1.14 8.41 -22.48
C LEU A 40 1.14 9.94 -22.66
N THR A 41 0.92 10.69 -21.58
CA THR A 41 0.91 12.17 -21.63
C THR A 41 2.30 12.71 -21.94
N ARG A 42 3.37 12.12 -21.39
CA ARG A 42 4.77 12.45 -21.73
C ARG A 42 5.10 12.16 -23.20
N ILE A 43 4.67 11.01 -23.73
CA ILE A 43 4.85 10.67 -25.15
C ILE A 43 4.15 11.70 -26.04
N ARG A 44 2.92 12.07 -25.71
CA ARG A 44 2.18 13.12 -26.44
C ARG A 44 2.86 14.48 -26.36
N LEU A 45 3.43 14.83 -25.21
CA LEU A 45 4.22 16.06 -25.06
C LEU A 45 5.46 16.05 -25.94
N MET A 46 6.24 14.96 -25.95
CA MET A 46 7.40 14.84 -26.83
C MET A 46 7.03 14.98 -28.31
N ARG A 47 5.91 14.38 -28.73
CA ARG A 47 5.41 14.54 -30.11
C ARG A 47 4.96 15.95 -30.41
N ALA A 48 4.31 16.63 -29.46
CA ALA A 48 3.89 18.02 -29.62
C ALA A 48 5.12 18.93 -29.78
N LEU A 49 6.15 18.75 -28.95
CA LEU A 49 7.41 19.50 -29.05
C LEU A 49 8.17 19.21 -30.34
N ALA A 50 8.21 17.95 -30.80
CA ALA A 50 8.84 17.60 -32.07
C ALA A 50 8.11 18.27 -33.26
N ARG A 51 6.78 18.26 -33.23
CA ARG A 51 5.95 18.94 -34.24
C ARG A 51 6.09 20.45 -34.19
N GLU A 52 6.15 21.04 -33.01
CA GLU A 52 6.43 22.47 -32.81
C GLU A 52 7.80 22.85 -33.39
N ALA A 53 8.83 22.04 -33.17
CA ALA A 53 10.15 22.29 -33.74
C ALA A 53 10.17 22.19 -35.28
N GLU A 54 9.37 21.30 -35.86
CA GLU A 54 9.31 21.06 -37.31
C GLU A 54 8.41 22.07 -38.04
N PHE A 55 7.28 22.45 -37.43
CA PHE A 55 6.20 23.22 -38.08
C PHE A 55 5.83 24.53 -37.35
N GLY A 56 6.46 24.85 -36.23
CA GLY A 56 6.19 26.09 -35.49
C GLY A 56 6.38 27.33 -36.37
N GLY A 57 5.41 28.26 -36.34
CA GLY A 57 5.42 29.42 -37.23
C GLY A 57 5.00 29.14 -38.67
N THR A 58 4.54 27.92 -39.01
CA THR A 58 4.06 27.57 -40.35
C THR A 58 2.55 27.32 -40.39
N LEU A 59 1.94 27.61 -41.54
CA LEU A 59 0.52 27.37 -41.75
C LEU A 59 0.28 25.88 -42.02
N GLU A 60 -0.44 25.22 -41.11
CA GLU A 60 -0.86 23.83 -41.28
C GLU A 60 -2.28 23.76 -41.88
N LEU A 61 -2.52 22.74 -42.70
CA LEU A 61 -3.87 22.44 -43.19
C LEU A 61 -4.74 22.06 -42.00
N TYR A 62 -5.81 22.82 -41.78
CA TYR A 62 -6.68 22.66 -40.63
C TYR A 62 -8.03 22.08 -40.99
N GLU A 63 -8.56 22.48 -42.14
CA GLU A 63 -9.88 22.06 -42.62
C GLU A 63 -9.87 22.00 -44.14
N THR A 64 -10.39 20.90 -44.69
CA THR A 64 -10.70 20.77 -46.11
C THR A 64 -12.22 20.67 -46.23
N ILE A 65 -12.82 21.55 -47.02
CA ILE A 65 -14.26 21.56 -47.27
C ILE A 65 -14.46 21.10 -48.71
N GLU A 66 -14.83 19.84 -48.87
CA GLU A 66 -15.23 19.28 -50.17
C GLU A 66 -16.69 19.66 -50.45
N ARG A 67 -16.94 20.39 -51.54
CA ARG A 67 -18.29 20.82 -51.93
C ARG A 67 -18.74 20.08 -53.18
N THR A 68 -19.33 18.92 -52.96
CA THR A 68 -20.01 18.18 -54.03
C THR A 68 -21.42 18.71 -54.25
N GLY A 69 -21.66 19.27 -55.43
CA GLY A 69 -23.00 19.58 -55.91
C GLY A 69 -23.26 21.07 -55.99
N GLY A 70 -23.16 21.57 -57.21
CA GLY A 70 -23.64 22.89 -57.54
C GLY A 70 -23.33 23.22 -58.98
N GLY A 71 -24.30 23.81 -59.69
CA GLY A 71 -24.15 24.19 -61.10
C GLY A 71 -22.99 25.18 -61.31
N GLU A 72 -22.81 25.64 -62.54
CA GLU A 72 -21.68 26.44 -63.05
C GLU A 72 -21.19 27.62 -62.17
N TYR A 73 -22.00 28.06 -61.19
CA TYR A 73 -21.71 29.15 -60.25
C TYR A 73 -21.42 28.73 -58.80
N SER A 74 -21.26 27.44 -58.52
CA SER A 74 -21.08 26.98 -57.14
C SER A 74 -19.62 27.05 -56.71
N PRO A 75 -19.33 27.50 -55.47
CA PRO A 75 -17.96 27.54 -54.97
C PRO A 75 -17.38 26.13 -54.93
N GLY A 76 -16.20 25.95 -55.52
CA GLY A 76 -15.45 24.70 -55.49
C GLY A 76 -14.88 24.38 -54.11
N ASP A 77 -14.05 23.35 -54.06
CA ASP A 77 -13.41 22.90 -52.82
C ASP A 77 -12.55 24.00 -52.18
N GLU A 78 -12.61 24.08 -50.85
CA GLU A 78 -11.94 25.13 -50.07
C GLU A 78 -10.98 24.49 -49.06
N GLU A 79 -9.70 24.87 -49.11
CA GLU A 79 -8.72 24.52 -48.07
C GLU A 79 -8.50 25.71 -47.13
N LYS A 80 -8.69 25.50 -45.83
CA LYS A 80 -8.35 26.47 -44.80
C LYS A 80 -7.11 26.03 -44.05
N ARG A 81 -6.12 26.92 -44.00
CA ARG A 81 -4.86 26.72 -43.29
C ARG A 81 -4.76 27.69 -42.12
N ARG A 82 -4.28 27.22 -40.99
CA ARG A 82 -4.00 28.06 -39.82
C ARG A 82 -2.75 27.56 -39.13
N GLU A 83 -2.04 28.47 -38.48
CA GLU A 83 -0.97 28.08 -37.58
C GLU A 83 -1.56 27.28 -36.41
N ARG A 84 -0.93 26.16 -36.09
CA ARG A 84 -1.33 25.35 -34.95
C ARG A 84 -0.77 25.95 -33.67
N ASP A 85 -1.64 26.15 -32.69
CA ASP A 85 -1.25 26.64 -31.36
C ASP A 85 -0.60 25.51 -30.55
N TYR A 86 0.70 25.29 -30.79
CA TYR A 86 1.50 24.32 -30.07
C TYR A 86 1.71 24.72 -28.60
N ASN A 87 1.83 26.01 -28.31
CA ASN A 87 1.96 26.53 -26.95
C ASN A 87 0.79 26.09 -26.07
N ALA A 88 -0.46 26.33 -26.53
CA ALA A 88 -1.64 25.91 -25.77
C ALA A 88 -1.74 24.38 -25.62
N LEU A 89 -1.25 23.61 -26.59
CA LEU A 89 -1.20 22.14 -26.52
C LEU A 89 -0.16 21.66 -25.50
N VAL A 90 1.03 22.24 -25.52
CA VAL A 90 2.15 21.95 -24.60
C VAL A 90 1.75 22.29 -23.16
N ASP A 91 1.16 23.46 -22.94
CA ASP A 91 0.67 23.88 -21.61
C ASP A 91 -0.36 22.89 -21.07
N LYS A 92 -1.35 22.52 -21.87
CA LYS A 92 -2.38 21.54 -21.49
C LYS A 92 -1.78 20.18 -21.11
N LEU A 93 -0.80 19.71 -21.87
CA LEU A 93 -0.13 18.43 -21.59
C LEU A 93 0.71 18.52 -20.31
N THR A 94 1.38 19.64 -20.09
CA THR A 94 2.20 19.88 -18.90
C THR A 94 1.34 19.96 -17.64
N SER A 95 0.22 20.71 -17.66
CA SER A 95 -0.74 20.74 -16.54
C SER A 95 -1.36 19.37 -16.26
N ARG A 96 -1.56 18.54 -17.30
CA ARG A 96 -2.04 17.17 -17.12
C ARG A 96 -1.00 16.30 -16.44
N ILE A 97 0.28 16.41 -16.79
CA ILE A 97 1.38 15.70 -16.12
C ILE A 97 1.43 16.09 -14.64
N GLU A 98 1.38 17.39 -14.32
CA GLU A 98 1.37 17.87 -12.94
C GLU A 98 0.22 17.27 -12.13
N SER A 99 -1.00 17.31 -12.68
CA SER A 99 -2.18 16.74 -12.03
C SER A 99 -2.05 15.24 -11.76
N LEU A 100 -1.43 14.51 -12.68
CA LEU A 100 -1.22 13.08 -12.55
C LEU A 100 -0.12 12.75 -11.54
N GLU A 101 0.99 13.49 -11.51
CA GLU A 101 2.03 13.34 -10.49
C GLU A 101 1.49 13.61 -9.08
N LEU A 102 0.67 14.65 -8.91
CA LEU A 102 0.02 14.91 -7.64
C LEU A 102 -0.86 13.73 -7.20
N ARG A 103 -1.66 13.18 -8.12
CA ARG A 103 -2.52 12.02 -7.85
C ARG A 103 -1.69 10.77 -7.51
N ARG A 104 -0.54 10.59 -8.15
CA ARG A 104 0.39 9.50 -7.88
C ARG A 104 0.92 9.58 -6.45
N VAL A 105 1.38 10.75 -6.01
CA VAL A 105 1.86 10.98 -4.63
C VAL A 105 0.75 10.69 -3.62
N GLN A 106 -0.49 11.13 -3.88
CA GLN A 106 -1.63 10.86 -3.00
C GLN A 106 -1.92 9.37 -2.85
N ILE A 107 -1.91 8.60 -3.95
CA ILE A 107 -2.13 7.15 -3.91
C ILE A 107 -1.03 6.46 -3.09
N LEU A 108 0.23 6.83 -3.31
CA LEU A 108 1.36 6.28 -2.56
C LEU A 108 1.26 6.58 -1.06
N ALA A 109 0.86 7.80 -0.70
CA ALA A 109 0.64 8.18 0.70
C ALA A 109 -0.48 7.35 1.36
N ILE A 110 -1.61 7.15 0.67
CA ILE A 110 -2.71 6.32 1.15
C ILE A 110 -2.28 4.86 1.32
N GLN A 111 -1.51 4.32 0.37
CA GLN A 111 -1.00 2.95 0.44
C GLN A 111 -0.06 2.77 1.64
N ALA A 112 0.85 3.72 1.87
CA ALA A 112 1.77 3.70 3.01
C ALA A 112 1.02 3.79 4.35
N ASP A 113 0.05 4.70 4.47
CA ASP A 113 -0.77 4.84 5.68
C ASP A 113 -1.60 3.57 5.96
N THR A 114 -2.20 2.98 4.92
CA THR A 114 -2.95 1.73 5.04
C THR A 114 -2.05 0.58 5.51
N ALA A 115 -0.85 0.46 4.94
CA ALA A 115 0.12 -0.56 5.35
C ALA A 115 0.56 -0.38 6.82
N LEU A 116 0.78 0.87 7.25
CA LEU A 116 1.12 1.19 8.64
C LEU A 116 -0.02 0.82 9.60
N LYS A 117 -1.27 1.15 9.26
CA LYS A 117 -2.46 0.81 10.05
C LYS A 117 -2.65 -0.69 10.19
N LEU A 118 -2.53 -1.44 9.10
CA LEU A 118 -2.59 -2.91 9.12
C LEU A 118 -1.49 -3.50 10.00
N GLY A 119 -0.26 -2.98 9.91
CA GLY A 119 0.86 -3.41 10.73
C GLY A 119 0.71 -3.09 12.23
N LYS A 120 0.04 -1.99 12.58
CA LYS A 120 -0.30 -1.65 13.98
C LYS A 120 -1.37 -2.59 14.53
N ASN A 121 -2.47 -2.77 13.80
CA ASN A 121 -3.56 -3.66 14.20
C ASN A 121 -3.07 -5.11 14.41
N LYS A 122 -2.16 -5.59 13.55
CA LYS A 122 -1.56 -6.92 13.71
C LYS A 122 -0.74 -7.03 15.01
N ARG A 123 0.10 -6.04 15.30
CA ARG A 123 0.90 -5.99 16.54
C ARG A 123 0.03 -5.90 17.79
N GLU A 124 -1.02 -5.09 17.76
CA GLU A 124 -2.00 -4.99 18.85
C GLU A 124 -2.71 -6.34 19.08
N GLY A 125 -3.12 -7.01 18.01
CA GLY A 125 -3.71 -8.35 18.10
C GLY A 125 -2.75 -9.41 18.65
N GLU A 126 -1.48 -9.36 18.26
CA GLU A 126 -0.43 -10.24 18.81
C GLU A 126 -0.18 -9.97 20.30
N MET A 127 -0.10 -8.70 20.71
CA MET A 127 0.01 -8.30 22.11
C MET A 127 -1.17 -8.81 22.95
N HIS A 128 -2.41 -8.63 22.47
CA HIS A 128 -3.58 -9.15 23.17
C HIS A 128 -3.56 -10.68 23.36
N ARG A 129 -3.04 -11.42 22.38
CA ARG A 129 -2.87 -12.88 22.49
C ARG A 129 -1.80 -13.25 23.51
N LEU A 130 -0.68 -12.54 23.53
CA LEU A 130 0.39 -12.74 24.51
C LEU A 130 -0.09 -12.43 25.94
N ASP A 131 -0.81 -11.32 26.14
CA ASP A 131 -1.38 -10.95 27.43
C ASP A 131 -2.40 -11.99 27.93
N ALA A 132 -3.24 -12.50 27.02
CA ALA A 132 -4.17 -13.58 27.36
C ALA A 132 -3.43 -14.87 27.74
N GLY A 133 -2.39 -15.23 27.00
CA GLY A 133 -1.53 -16.38 27.31
C GLY A 133 -0.80 -16.24 28.65
N LEU A 134 -0.27 -15.04 28.94
CA LEU A 134 0.40 -14.73 30.20
C LEU A 134 -0.55 -14.89 31.39
N LYS A 135 -1.76 -14.31 31.32
CA LYS A 135 -2.79 -14.48 32.35
C LYS A 135 -3.15 -15.94 32.59
N HIS A 136 -3.26 -16.72 31.52
CA HIS A 136 -3.59 -18.14 31.62
C HIS A 136 -2.47 -18.93 32.31
N LEU A 137 -1.20 -18.56 32.05
CA LEU A 137 -0.03 -19.16 32.68
C LEU A 137 0.06 -18.80 34.17
N GLU A 138 -0.20 -17.54 34.53
CA GLU A 138 -0.23 -17.07 35.92
C GLU A 138 -1.32 -17.78 36.74
N LEU A 139 -2.51 -17.97 36.17
CA LEU A 139 -3.59 -18.71 36.82
C LEU A 139 -3.21 -20.18 37.03
N LYS A 140 -2.61 -20.82 36.02
CA LYS A 140 -2.14 -22.20 36.12
C LYS A 140 -1.06 -22.35 37.18
N GLY A 141 -0.08 -21.44 37.24
CA GLY A 141 0.95 -21.44 38.28
C GLY A 141 0.38 -21.28 39.70
N LYS A 142 -0.68 -20.48 39.87
CA LYS A 142 -1.38 -20.36 41.16
C LYS A 142 -2.17 -21.62 41.53
N GLU A 143 -2.76 -22.30 40.57
CA GLU A 143 -3.45 -23.59 40.79
C GLU A 143 -2.48 -24.70 41.15
N ASP A 144 -1.32 -24.75 40.47
CA ASP A 144 -0.27 -25.73 40.74
C ASP A 144 0.36 -25.50 42.13
N ALA A 145 0.61 -24.24 42.52
CA ALA A 145 1.10 -23.89 43.86
C ALA A 145 0.10 -24.26 44.98
N LYS A 146 -1.21 -24.12 44.73
CA LYS A 146 -2.26 -24.53 45.71
C LYS A 146 -2.39 -26.04 45.87
N LYS A 147 -1.93 -26.84 44.91
CA LYS A 147 -1.96 -28.31 44.99
C LYS A 147 -0.75 -28.88 45.74
N ASP A 148 0.33 -28.11 45.85
CA ASP A 148 1.57 -28.52 46.55
C ASP A 148 1.51 -28.21 48.06
N ASP A 149 0.57 -27.37 48.51
CA ASP A 149 0.19 -27.19 49.92
C ASP A 149 -0.69 -28.36 50.43
N GLY A 150 -0.22 -29.60 50.21
CA GLY A 150 -0.74 -30.76 50.92
C GLY A 150 -0.57 -30.59 52.44
N PRO A 151 -1.43 -31.21 53.28
CA PRO A 151 -1.42 -30.98 54.71
C PRO A 151 -0.03 -31.28 55.28
N VAL A 152 0.67 -30.24 55.74
CA VAL A 152 1.91 -30.40 56.51
C VAL A 152 1.49 -31.11 57.80
N GLY A 153 1.70 -32.43 57.84
CA GLY A 153 1.40 -33.25 59.00
C GLY A 153 2.09 -32.65 60.21
N LYS A 154 1.32 -32.27 61.24
CA LYS A 154 1.89 -31.91 62.54
C LYS A 154 2.63 -33.13 63.07
N ILE A 155 3.95 -33.12 63.00
CA ILE A 155 4.78 -34.07 63.73
C ILE A 155 4.68 -33.69 65.21
N VAL A 156 3.84 -34.41 65.94
CA VAL A 156 3.82 -34.35 67.40
C VAL A 156 4.98 -35.19 67.90
N ILE A 157 6.05 -34.53 68.33
CA ILE A 157 7.16 -35.20 69.01
C ILE A 157 6.74 -35.36 70.47
N GLU A 158 6.32 -36.57 70.85
CA GLU A 158 6.21 -36.93 72.27
C GLU A 158 7.63 -37.09 72.84
N VAL A 159 8.01 -36.14 73.69
CA VAL A 159 9.22 -36.25 74.51
C VAL A 159 8.92 -37.27 75.61
N VAL A 160 9.35 -38.52 75.39
CA VAL A 160 9.37 -39.54 76.43
C VAL A 160 10.41 -39.11 77.47
N GLY A 161 9.92 -38.66 78.62
CA GLY A 161 10.77 -38.29 79.75
C GLY A 161 11.59 -39.49 80.22
N SER A 162 12.90 -39.46 79.97
CA SER A 162 13.85 -40.40 80.58
C SER A 162 14.03 -40.03 82.05
N GLN A 163 13.55 -40.89 82.94
CA GLN A 163 13.85 -40.81 84.36
C GLN A 163 15.34 -41.10 84.62
N HIS A 164 15.95 -40.16 85.35
CA HIS A 164 16.99 -40.34 86.37
C HIS A 164 18.17 -41.30 86.10
N ALA A 165 19.35 -40.69 85.96
CA ALA A 165 20.53 -41.20 86.65
C ALA A 165 21.13 -40.06 87.48
N ARG A 166 21.03 -40.19 88.81
CA ARG A 166 21.83 -39.42 89.76
C ARG A 166 23.28 -39.82 89.58
N ASN A 167 24.20 -38.88 89.71
CA ASN A 167 25.35 -39.14 90.56
C ASN A 167 25.89 -37.83 91.17
N PRO A 168 26.54 -37.96 92.35
CA PRO A 168 26.73 -36.90 93.31
C PRO A 168 28.08 -36.20 93.09
N ASP A 169 28.36 -35.26 93.98
CA ASP A 169 29.65 -34.63 94.25
C ASP A 169 29.91 -33.31 93.52
N ASP A 170 29.81 -32.23 94.32
CA ASP A 170 30.84 -31.19 94.53
C ASP A 170 30.16 -29.81 94.66
N HIS A 171 29.91 -29.37 95.89
CA HIS A 171 30.81 -28.60 96.77
C HIS A 171 30.66 -27.08 96.60
N ASP A 172 30.13 -26.47 97.67
CA ASP A 172 30.50 -25.20 98.29
C ASP A 172 30.48 -23.85 97.53
N GLY A 173 30.01 -22.84 98.27
CA GLY A 173 30.31 -21.42 98.06
C GLY A 173 29.06 -20.56 97.83
N ALA A 174 28.27 -20.27 98.87
CA ALA A 174 28.45 -19.10 99.75
C ALA A 174 28.24 -17.73 99.07
N ALA A 175 27.07 -17.16 99.40
CA ALA A 175 26.69 -15.76 99.59
C ALA A 175 27.69 -14.62 99.30
N GLY A 176 27.15 -13.54 98.74
CA GLY A 176 27.74 -12.19 98.73
C GLY A 176 27.04 -11.25 97.77
#